data_AF-A0A7S4ADT6-F1
#
_entry.id   AF-A0A7S4ADT6-F1
#
_cell.length_a   1.000
_cell.length_b   1.000
_cell.length_c   1.000
_cell.angle_alpha   90.00
_cell.angle_beta   90.00
_cell.angle_gamma   90.00
#
_symmetry.space_group_name_H-M   'P 1'
#
loop_
_entity.id
_entity.type
_entity.pdbx_description
1 polymer ?
#
loop_
_entity_poly.entity_id
_entity_poly.type
_entity_poly.pdbx_seq_one_letter_code
_entity_poly.pdbx_strand_id
1 'polypeptide(L)'
;MVVGILGNHYNGTYDPIWEMDKHLTTINAKKGFQVGLHVDAASGGFVAPFQDDVPAWDFRLKNVLSISASGHKFGESSCGTGWIVFRHRHDLSEHIEVEVTYLGGVSYSMTLNFSRPATGVYVQAYKFLRLGMVGYRQKVRNQLDTTKAFRDRIRSLKWNHGAPLFEICDPGDDPGLPVFAARVNPKLGLKFDNFALQRVSGSSLQWSLQ
;
A
#
# COMPACT_ATOMS: atom_id res chain seq x y z
N MET A 1 11.12 17.62 -2.33
CA MET A 1 10.28 16.66 -1.56
C MET A 1 10.83 15.27 -1.78
N VAL A 2 10.82 14.43 -0.74
CA VAL A 2 11.12 12.99 -0.83
C VAL A 2 9.80 12.22 -0.75
N VAL A 3 9.72 11.06 -1.39
CA VAL A 3 8.56 10.16 -1.31
C VAL A 3 9.00 8.87 -0.62
N GLY A 4 8.30 8.47 0.42
CA GLY A 4 8.42 7.14 1.02
C GLY A 4 7.18 6.31 0.72
N ILE A 5 7.37 5.04 0.38
CA ILE A 5 6.30 4.14 -0.05
C ILE A 5 5.92 3.23 1.12
N LEU A 6 4.72 3.40 1.65
CA LEU A 6 4.15 2.52 2.66
C LEU A 6 3.37 1.39 1.97
N GLY A 7 4.12 0.39 1.50
CA GLY A 7 3.59 -0.80 0.86
C GLY A 7 3.91 -0.83 -0.62
N ASN A 8 5.14 -1.21 -0.93
CA ASN A 8 5.65 -1.41 -2.29
C ASN A 8 4.79 -2.42 -3.05
N HIS A 9 4.38 -2.09 -4.28
CA HIS A 9 3.52 -2.96 -5.09
C HIS A 9 4.21 -4.24 -5.57
N TYR A 10 5.55 -4.30 -5.59
CA TYR A 10 6.28 -5.48 -6.02
C TYR A 10 6.32 -6.59 -4.97
N ASN A 11 6.49 -6.24 -3.70
CA ASN A 11 6.69 -7.25 -2.65
C ASN A 11 6.03 -6.92 -1.30
N GLY A 12 5.34 -5.80 -1.17
CA GLY A 12 4.63 -5.43 0.05
C GLY A 12 5.46 -4.75 1.13
N THR A 13 6.74 -4.47 0.89
CA THR A 13 7.64 -3.86 1.88
C THR A 13 7.25 -2.42 2.19
N TYR A 14 7.44 -2.01 3.45
CA TYR A 14 7.34 -0.62 3.87
C TYR A 14 8.71 0.04 3.83
N ASP A 15 8.80 1.22 3.22
CA ASP A 15 9.98 2.06 3.38
C ASP A 15 10.11 2.51 4.84
N PRO A 16 11.33 2.71 5.36
CA PRO A 16 11.56 3.06 6.75
C PRO A 16 11.32 4.57 6.99
N ILE A 17 10.07 5.00 6.98
CA ILE A 17 9.67 6.42 7.02
C ILE A 17 10.25 7.16 8.24
N TRP A 18 10.37 6.50 9.40
CA TRP A 18 10.97 7.05 10.62
C TRP A 18 12.46 7.40 10.44
N GLU A 19 13.21 6.57 9.72
CA GLU A 19 14.61 6.83 9.40
C GLU A 19 14.73 7.94 8.36
N MET A 20 13.86 7.93 7.35
CA MET A 20 13.80 8.99 6.35
C MET A 20 13.57 10.36 7.01
N ASP A 21 12.64 10.45 7.97
CA ASP A 21 12.38 11.67 8.75
C ASP A 21 13.62 12.13 9.56
N LYS A 22 14.31 11.19 10.20
CA LYS A 22 15.56 11.46 10.94
C LYS A 22 16.66 12.00 10.04
N HIS A 23 16.85 11.39 8.86
CA HIS A 23 17.83 11.84 7.87
C HIS A 23 17.49 13.21 7.30
N LEU A 24 16.23 13.43 6.94
CA LEU A 24 15.76 14.73 6.45
C LEU A 24 15.95 15.83 7.49
N THR A 25 15.62 15.55 8.76
CA THR A 25 15.87 16.48 9.86
C THR A 25 17.34 16.92 9.91
N THR A 26 18.27 15.96 9.82
CA THR A 26 19.70 16.22 9.88
C THR A 26 20.19 17.03 8.68
N ILE A 27 19.73 16.68 7.47
CA ILE A 27 20.11 17.36 6.23
C ILE A 27 19.55 18.78 6.20
N ASN A 28 18.28 18.98 6.54
CA ASN A 28 17.63 20.28 6.60
C ASN A 28 18.38 21.21 7.57
N ALA A 29 18.72 20.73 8.77
CA ALA A 29 19.48 21.52 9.74
C ALA A 29 20.90 21.87 9.27
N LYS A 30 21.61 20.90 8.66
CA LYS A 30 23.00 21.10 8.20
C LYS A 30 23.11 21.99 6.97
N LYS A 31 22.12 21.95 6.07
CA LYS A 31 22.16 22.62 4.76
C LYS A 31 21.26 23.83 4.65
N GLY A 32 20.42 24.10 5.66
CA GLY A 32 19.40 25.14 5.61
C GLY A 32 18.27 24.82 4.61
N PHE A 33 18.06 23.55 4.29
CA PHE A 33 17.02 23.12 3.36
C PHE A 33 15.65 23.01 4.06
N GLN A 34 14.59 23.09 3.26
CA GLN A 34 13.19 22.88 3.68
C GLN A 34 12.58 21.69 2.94
N VAL A 35 13.27 20.54 2.96
CA VAL A 35 12.78 19.33 2.27
C VAL A 35 11.83 18.55 3.18
N GLY A 36 10.58 18.39 2.73
CA GLY A 36 9.58 17.52 3.37
C GLY A 36 9.44 16.13 2.73
N LEU A 37 8.61 15.31 3.36
CA LEU A 37 8.31 13.93 3.02
C LEU A 37 6.83 13.78 2.66
N HIS A 38 6.55 13.20 1.49
CA HIS A 38 5.25 12.63 1.15
C HIS A 38 5.27 11.13 1.44
N VAL A 39 4.23 10.60 2.05
CA VAL A 39 4.05 9.16 2.19
C VAL A 39 3.02 8.69 1.17
N ASP A 40 3.47 7.93 0.18
CA ASP A 40 2.59 7.15 -0.68
C ASP A 40 2.15 5.92 0.10
N ALA A 41 1.00 6.05 0.77
CA ALA A 41 0.35 4.97 1.50
C ALA A 41 -0.84 4.42 0.69
N ALA A 42 -0.75 4.41 -0.65
CA ALA A 42 -1.85 3.98 -1.51
C ALA A 42 -2.45 2.65 -1.05
N SER A 43 -1.60 1.69 -0.70
CA SER A 43 -2.02 0.41 -0.11
C SER A 43 -1.93 0.43 1.42
N GLY A 44 -0.77 0.82 1.99
CA GLY A 44 -0.49 0.68 3.42
C GLY A 44 -1.31 1.60 4.32
N GLY A 45 -1.92 2.67 3.79
CA GLY A 45 -2.67 3.65 4.58
C GLY A 45 -3.93 3.10 5.25
N PHE A 46 -4.46 1.97 4.77
CA PHE A 46 -5.56 1.22 5.39
C PHE A 46 -5.14 -0.13 5.97
N VAL A 47 -3.83 -0.40 6.05
CA VAL A 47 -3.27 -1.64 6.60
C VAL A 47 -2.45 -1.33 7.84
N ALA A 48 -1.41 -0.50 7.70
CA ALA A 48 -0.46 -0.17 8.75
C ALA A 48 -1.10 0.38 10.05
N PRO A 49 -2.17 1.20 10.04
CA PRO A 49 -2.83 1.62 11.28
C PRO A 49 -3.42 0.48 12.13
N PHE A 50 -3.60 -0.70 11.53
CA PHE A 50 -4.24 -1.85 12.14
C PHE A 50 -3.29 -3.02 12.37
N GLN A 51 -2.00 -2.82 12.10
CA GLN A 51 -0.92 -3.75 12.40
C GLN A 51 -0.25 -3.39 13.72
N ASP A 52 0.20 -4.41 14.43
CA ASP A 52 1.03 -4.24 15.60
C ASP A 52 2.50 -3.97 15.17
N ASP A 53 3.28 -3.31 16.03
CA ASP A 53 4.72 -3.07 15.86
C ASP A 53 5.16 -2.30 14.59
N VAL A 54 4.25 -1.58 13.91
CA VAL A 54 4.64 -0.65 12.84
C VAL A 54 5.27 0.60 13.46
N PRO A 55 6.51 0.96 13.13
CA PRO A 55 7.10 2.22 13.58
C PRO A 55 6.31 3.43 13.09
N ALA A 56 6.55 4.61 13.68
CA ALA A 56 5.89 5.83 13.23
C ALA A 56 6.17 6.07 11.74
N TRP A 57 5.12 6.37 10.98
CA TRP A 57 5.19 6.61 9.54
C TRP A 57 4.29 7.76 9.08
N ASP A 58 3.36 8.20 9.91
CA ASP A 58 2.35 9.20 9.57
C ASP A 58 2.73 10.59 10.10
N PHE A 59 1.73 11.46 10.30
CA PHE A 59 1.92 12.82 10.80
C PHE A 59 2.53 12.91 12.21
N ARG A 60 2.76 11.80 12.93
CA ARG A 60 3.64 11.78 14.12
C ARG A 60 5.08 12.22 13.78
N LEU A 61 5.54 12.03 12.55
CA LEU A 61 6.88 12.40 12.08
C LEU A 61 6.90 13.80 11.46
N LYS A 62 7.64 14.74 12.03
CA LYS A 62 7.52 16.19 11.71
C LYS A 62 7.71 16.54 10.23
N ASN A 63 8.56 15.83 9.49
CA ASN A 63 8.81 16.14 8.09
C ASN A 63 7.77 15.48 7.15
N VAL A 64 6.87 14.62 7.63
CA VAL A 64 5.74 14.12 6.83
C VAL A 64 4.74 15.25 6.63
N LEU A 65 4.66 15.78 5.41
CA LEU A 65 3.81 16.92 5.06
C LEU A 65 2.51 16.52 4.38
N SER A 66 2.49 15.36 3.72
CA SER A 66 1.28 14.82 3.10
C SER A 66 1.31 13.30 3.01
N ILE A 67 0.12 12.70 3.01
CA ILE A 67 -0.08 11.25 2.92
C ILE A 67 -1.18 11.00 1.89
N SER A 68 -0.95 10.10 0.95
CA SER A 68 -1.98 9.61 0.02
C SER A 68 -2.37 8.17 0.33
N ALA A 69 -3.64 7.81 0.11
CA ALA A 69 -4.15 6.46 0.31
C ALA A 69 -5.26 6.14 -0.69
N SER A 70 -5.30 4.91 -1.22
CA SER A 70 -6.35 4.49 -2.15
C SER A 70 -7.47 3.79 -1.39
N GLY A 71 -8.63 4.45 -1.30
CA GLY A 71 -9.83 3.87 -0.67
C GLY A 71 -10.28 2.57 -1.34
N HIS A 72 -10.04 2.43 -2.65
CA HIS A 72 -10.41 1.22 -3.40
C HIS A 72 -9.42 0.06 -3.31
N LYS A 73 -8.31 0.23 -2.56
CA LYS A 73 -7.41 -0.88 -2.23
C LYS A 73 -7.86 -1.50 -0.91
N PHE A 74 -7.05 -1.38 0.14
CA PHE A 74 -7.39 -1.87 1.48
C PHE A 74 -8.41 -1.00 2.23
N GLY A 75 -8.83 0.13 1.63
CA GLY A 75 -9.87 0.99 2.19
C GLY A 75 -11.31 0.48 1.99
N GLU A 76 -11.52 -0.59 1.22
CA GLU A 76 -12.82 -1.24 0.99
C GLU A 76 -13.87 -0.44 0.21
N SER A 77 -13.45 0.64 -0.44
CA SER A 77 -14.34 1.46 -1.27
C SER A 77 -14.34 1.03 -2.75
N SER A 78 -15.20 1.66 -3.55
CA SER A 78 -15.32 1.41 -4.99
C SER A 78 -14.10 1.92 -5.76
N CYS A 79 -13.71 1.21 -6.83
CA CYS A 79 -12.67 1.62 -7.78
C CYS A 79 -12.80 3.09 -8.19
N GLY A 80 -11.68 3.81 -8.21
CA GLY A 80 -11.64 5.26 -8.44
C GLY A 80 -11.67 6.11 -7.17
N THR A 81 -11.80 5.50 -5.98
CA THR A 81 -11.73 6.23 -4.69
C THR A 81 -10.29 6.37 -4.20
N GLY A 82 -9.86 7.59 -3.91
CA GLY A 82 -8.55 7.90 -3.30
C GLY A 82 -8.64 9.12 -2.39
N TRP A 83 -7.67 9.22 -1.50
CA TRP A 83 -7.56 10.25 -0.47
C TRP A 83 -6.14 10.83 -0.48
N ILE A 84 -6.04 12.13 -0.28
CA ILE A 84 -4.79 12.80 0.07
C ILE A 84 -5.08 13.73 1.24
N VAL A 85 -4.20 13.71 2.24
CA VAL A 85 -4.29 14.56 3.42
C VAL A 85 -2.98 15.31 3.53
N PHE A 86 -3.06 16.61 3.81
CA PHE A 86 -1.93 17.48 4.07
C PHE A 86 -1.88 17.82 5.57
N ARG A 87 -0.67 17.91 6.13
CA ARG A 87 -0.47 18.21 7.56
C ARG A 87 -1.04 19.58 7.94
N HIS A 88 -0.80 20.58 7.10
CA HIS A 88 -1.21 21.97 7.32
C HIS A 88 -1.80 22.55 6.04
N ARG A 89 -2.72 23.50 6.19
CA ARG A 89 -3.28 24.27 5.07
C ARG A 89 -2.38 25.44 4.64
N HIS A 90 -1.62 25.99 5.59
CA HIS A 90 -0.66 27.07 5.36
C HIS A 90 0.29 26.72 4.21
N ASP A 91 0.56 27.69 3.33
CA ASP A 91 1.35 27.57 2.08
C ASP A 91 0.82 26.60 1.01
N LEU A 92 -0.27 25.87 1.26
CA LEU A 92 -0.91 25.01 0.27
C LEU A 92 -2.05 25.74 -0.44
N SER A 93 -2.91 26.42 0.32
CA SER A 93 -4.16 26.99 -0.17
C SER A 93 -4.00 28.02 -1.28
N GLU A 94 -2.98 28.86 -1.17
CA GLU A 94 -2.77 30.02 -2.05
C GLU A 94 -2.38 29.66 -3.49
N HIS A 95 -2.02 28.40 -3.75
CA HIS A 95 -1.46 27.98 -5.03
C HIS A 95 -2.28 26.94 -5.78
N ILE A 96 -3.14 26.19 -5.10
CA ILE A 96 -3.84 25.04 -5.72
C ILE A 96 -5.35 24.96 -5.40
N GLU A 97 -5.88 25.83 -4.55
CA GLU A 97 -7.33 25.86 -4.27
C GLU A 97 -8.07 26.63 -5.37
N VAL A 98 -9.18 26.05 -5.81
CA VAL A 98 -10.20 26.74 -6.61
C VAL A 98 -11.37 27.04 -5.69
N GLU A 99 -11.69 28.31 -5.55
CA GLU A 99 -12.87 28.76 -4.81
C GLU A 99 -14.15 28.41 -5.59
N VAL A 100 -15.14 27.85 -4.90
CA VAL A 100 -16.44 27.49 -5.46
C VAL A 100 -17.55 27.97 -4.53
N THR A 101 -18.49 28.75 -5.07
CA THR A 101 -19.70 29.11 -4.34
C THR A 101 -20.61 27.89 -4.21
N TYR A 102 -20.94 27.50 -2.99
CA TYR A 102 -21.84 26.37 -2.73
C TYR A 102 -22.87 26.74 -1.64
N LEU A 103 -24.16 26.63 -1.98
CA LEU A 103 -25.29 26.94 -1.10
C LEU A 103 -25.22 28.31 -0.40
N GLY A 104 -24.70 29.33 -1.10
CA GLY A 104 -24.55 30.69 -0.56
C GLY A 104 -23.31 30.89 0.32
N GLY A 105 -22.49 29.86 0.51
CA GLY A 105 -21.17 29.93 1.15
C GLY A 105 -20.01 29.74 0.17
N VAL A 106 -18.80 29.83 0.70
CA VAL A 106 -17.56 29.57 -0.03
C VAL A 106 -17.02 28.18 0.34
N SER A 107 -16.73 27.37 -0.67
CA SER A 107 -16.04 26.09 -0.55
C SER A 107 -14.75 26.12 -1.36
N TYR A 108 -13.80 25.25 -1.02
CA TYR A 108 -12.50 25.17 -1.68
C TYR A 108 -12.30 23.78 -2.27
N SER A 109 -12.02 23.72 -3.56
CA SER A 109 -11.70 22.47 -4.26
C SER A 109 -10.21 22.40 -4.58
N MET A 110 -9.58 21.29 -4.20
CA MET A 110 -8.19 20.96 -4.55
C MET A 110 -8.14 19.72 -5.46
N THR A 111 -9.06 19.63 -6.42
CA THR A 111 -9.20 18.46 -7.29
C THR A 111 -8.82 18.77 -8.73
N LEU A 112 -8.08 17.87 -9.38
CA LEU A 112 -7.82 17.96 -10.83
C LEU A 112 -9.07 17.65 -11.66
N ASN A 113 -9.90 16.73 -11.18
CA ASN A 113 -11.16 16.36 -11.82
C ASN A 113 -12.31 17.21 -11.29
N PHE A 114 -13.23 17.60 -12.17
CA PHE A 114 -14.45 18.30 -11.80
C PHE A 114 -15.58 17.28 -11.56
N SER A 115 -16.44 17.04 -12.56
CA SER A 115 -17.52 16.08 -12.48
C SER A 115 -17.01 14.65 -12.30
N ARG A 116 -17.46 13.98 -11.24
CA ARG A 116 -17.11 12.59 -10.93
C ARG A 116 -18.20 11.91 -10.10
N PRO A 117 -18.35 10.57 -10.18
CA PRO A 117 -19.27 9.84 -9.33
C PRO A 117 -18.93 10.00 -7.84
N ALA A 118 -19.94 10.29 -7.02
CA ALA A 118 -19.79 10.38 -5.57
C ALA A 118 -19.82 9.01 -4.86
N THR A 119 -20.12 7.92 -5.59
CA THR A 119 -20.25 6.56 -5.05
C THR A 119 -19.07 6.15 -4.18
N GLY A 120 -17.85 6.45 -4.62
CA GLY A 120 -16.64 6.15 -3.88
C GLY A 120 -16.57 6.79 -2.48
N VAL A 121 -17.05 8.02 -2.36
CA VAL A 121 -17.11 8.74 -1.07
C VAL A 121 -18.19 8.13 -0.18
N TYR A 122 -19.38 7.85 -0.71
CA TYR A 122 -20.48 7.25 0.06
C TYR A 122 -20.15 5.84 0.54
N VAL A 123 -19.56 5.01 -0.32
CA VAL A 123 -19.15 3.65 0.07
C VAL A 123 -18.05 3.72 1.13
N GLN A 124 -17.06 4.63 1.00
CA GLN A 124 -16.04 4.79 2.02
C GLN A 124 -16.64 5.20 3.38
N ALA A 125 -17.55 6.18 3.38
CA ALA A 125 -18.23 6.62 4.59
C ALA A 125 -19.03 5.48 5.24
N TYR A 126 -19.77 4.71 4.44
CA TYR A 126 -20.46 3.52 4.92
C TYR A 126 -19.48 2.50 5.53
N LYS A 127 -18.34 2.23 4.89
CA LYS A 127 -17.34 1.28 5.40
C LYS A 127 -16.75 1.73 6.73
N PHE A 128 -16.46 3.02 6.89
CA PHE A 128 -16.01 3.58 8.16
C PHE A 128 -17.05 3.37 9.27
N LEU A 129 -18.32 3.68 9.00
CA LEU A 129 -19.40 3.48 9.98
C LEU A 129 -19.66 2.00 10.29
N ARG A 130 -19.65 1.14 9.26
CA ARG A 130 -20.02 -0.28 9.38
C ARG A 130 -18.94 -1.11 10.06
N LEU A 131 -17.67 -0.87 9.70
CA LEU A 131 -16.54 -1.64 10.19
C LEU A 131 -15.95 -1.00 11.46
N GLY A 132 -15.80 0.32 11.46
CA GLY A 132 -15.04 1.04 12.49
C GLY A 132 -13.61 0.50 12.64
N MET A 133 -12.93 0.92 13.70
CA MET A 133 -11.56 0.48 13.96
C MET A 133 -11.46 -1.03 14.18
N VAL A 134 -12.45 -1.63 14.84
CA VAL A 134 -12.47 -3.08 15.15
C VAL A 134 -12.62 -3.91 13.87
N GLY A 135 -13.53 -3.53 12.98
CA GLY A 135 -13.78 -4.27 11.74
C GLY A 135 -12.60 -4.19 10.78
N TYR A 136 -11.98 -3.02 10.62
CA TYR A 136 -10.76 -2.90 9.82
C TYR A 136 -9.60 -3.70 10.43
N ARG A 137 -9.41 -3.66 11.76
CA ARG A 137 -8.41 -4.49 12.44
C ARG A 137 -8.61 -5.98 12.22
N GLN A 138 -9.84 -6.47 12.37
CA GLN A 138 -10.14 -7.88 12.12
C GLN A 138 -9.87 -8.28 10.67
N LYS A 139 -10.23 -7.41 9.71
CA LYS A 139 -9.96 -7.66 8.29
C LYS A 139 -8.47 -7.73 7.99
N VAL A 140 -7.69 -6.76 8.45
CA VAL A 140 -6.23 -6.74 8.23
C VAL A 140 -5.58 -7.96 8.86
N ARG A 141 -5.99 -8.35 10.08
CA ARG A 141 -5.51 -9.58 10.71
C ARG A 141 -5.81 -10.82 9.87
N ASN A 142 -7.05 -11.00 9.43
CA ASN A 142 -7.43 -12.13 8.59
C ASN A 142 -6.61 -12.18 7.28
N GLN A 143 -6.37 -11.02 6.67
CA GLN A 143 -5.57 -10.92 5.44
C GLN A 143 -4.12 -11.35 5.71
N LEU A 144 -3.49 -10.85 6.78
CA LEU A 144 -2.14 -11.23 7.18
C LEU A 144 -2.01 -12.71 7.53
N ASP A 145 -2.96 -13.26 8.29
CA ASP A 145 -2.98 -14.68 8.65
C ASP A 145 -3.06 -15.56 7.39
N THR A 146 -3.90 -15.16 6.43
CA THR A 146 -4.01 -15.85 5.14
C THR A 146 -2.72 -15.76 4.34
N THR A 147 -2.10 -14.58 4.27
CA THR A 147 -0.81 -14.37 3.60
C THR A 147 0.28 -15.23 4.24
N LYS A 148 0.34 -15.28 5.58
CA LYS A 148 1.31 -16.09 6.33
C LYS A 148 1.12 -17.58 6.05
N ALA A 149 -0.11 -18.08 6.10
CA ALA A 149 -0.41 -19.48 5.80
C ALA A 149 0.01 -19.87 4.37
N PHE A 150 -0.27 -19.00 3.39
CA PHE A 150 0.16 -19.22 2.01
C PHE A 150 1.68 -19.21 1.89
N ARG A 151 2.35 -18.23 2.51
CA ARG A 151 3.81 -18.12 2.53
C ARG A 151 4.46 -19.37 3.11
N ASP A 152 3.97 -19.87 4.24
CA ASP A 152 4.50 -21.06 4.89
C ASP A 152 4.32 -22.31 4.02
N ARG A 153 3.18 -22.42 3.33
CA ARG A 153 2.98 -23.48 2.34
C ARG A 153 4.02 -23.40 1.22
N ILE A 154 4.25 -22.21 0.65
CA ILE A 154 5.25 -22.05 -0.43
C ILE A 154 6.67 -22.32 0.06
N ARG A 155 7.05 -21.85 1.26
CA ARG A 155 8.36 -22.15 1.89
C ARG A 155 8.59 -23.65 2.08
N SER A 156 7.52 -24.42 2.33
CA SER A 156 7.61 -25.87 2.52
C SER A 156 7.87 -26.64 1.23
N LEU A 157 7.58 -26.06 0.05
CA LEU A 157 7.75 -26.73 -1.23
C LEU A 157 9.23 -26.97 -1.52
N LYS A 158 9.58 -28.22 -1.77
CA LYS A 158 10.91 -28.65 -2.14
C LYS A 158 10.95 -29.18 -3.57
N TRP A 159 12.09 -29.02 -4.21
CA TRP A 159 12.46 -29.62 -5.48
C TRP A 159 13.59 -30.62 -5.24
N ASN A 160 13.81 -31.54 -6.19
CA ASN A 160 14.85 -32.59 -6.22
C ASN A 160 15.92 -32.52 -5.11
N HIS A 161 16.09 -33.63 -4.38
CA HIS A 161 17.01 -33.75 -3.25
C HIS A 161 16.70 -32.80 -2.05
N GLY A 162 15.47 -32.30 -1.96
CA GLY A 162 14.98 -31.56 -0.79
C GLY A 162 15.33 -30.07 -0.77
N ALA A 163 15.86 -29.52 -1.86
CA ALA A 163 16.18 -28.10 -1.97
C ALA A 163 14.89 -27.25 -2.00
N PRO A 164 14.82 -26.05 -1.38
CA PRO A 164 13.66 -25.17 -1.48
C PRO A 164 13.34 -24.82 -2.93
N LEU A 165 12.08 -25.00 -3.35
CA LEU A 165 11.64 -24.68 -4.71
C LEU A 165 11.57 -23.16 -4.95
N PHE A 166 11.21 -22.41 -3.91
CA PHE A 166 11.04 -20.96 -3.97
C PHE A 166 11.92 -20.24 -2.95
N GLU A 167 12.34 -19.03 -3.30
CA GLU A 167 12.92 -18.03 -2.42
C GLU A 167 11.87 -16.94 -2.16
N ILE A 168 11.64 -16.60 -0.89
CA ILE A 168 10.66 -15.58 -0.50
C ILE A 168 11.30 -14.20 -0.66
N CYS A 169 10.58 -13.29 -1.31
CA CYS A 169 11.03 -11.94 -1.67
C CYS A 169 10.19 -10.82 -1.05
N ASP A 170 9.28 -11.17 -0.12
CA ASP A 170 8.44 -10.25 0.65
C ASP A 170 9.02 -10.00 2.07
N PRO A 171 8.42 -9.10 2.87
CA PRO A 171 8.88 -8.79 4.24
C PRO A 171 8.89 -9.97 5.22
N GLY A 172 8.32 -11.11 4.86
CA GLY A 172 8.22 -12.25 5.77
C GLY A 172 7.37 -11.90 6.99
N ASP A 173 7.96 -12.04 8.17
CA ASP A 173 7.27 -11.81 9.44
C ASP A 173 7.35 -10.35 9.91
N ASP A 174 8.10 -9.49 9.20
CA ASP A 174 8.13 -8.05 9.46
C ASP A 174 6.84 -7.36 8.97
N PRO A 175 6.48 -6.19 9.55
CA PRO A 175 5.33 -5.43 9.07
C PRO A 175 5.41 -5.09 7.59
N GLY A 176 4.32 -5.37 6.87
CA GLY A 176 4.21 -5.16 5.43
C GLY A 176 2.78 -5.37 4.95
N LEU A 177 2.54 -5.18 3.65
CA LEU A 177 1.23 -5.47 3.07
C LEU A 177 0.90 -6.97 3.20
N PRO A 178 -0.39 -7.35 3.29
CA PRO A 178 -0.82 -8.74 3.23
C PRO A 178 -0.75 -9.26 1.78
N VAL A 179 0.45 -9.30 1.23
CA VAL A 179 0.79 -9.82 -0.08
C VAL A 179 1.96 -10.79 0.06
N PHE A 180 2.08 -11.68 -0.92
CA PHE A 180 3.13 -12.67 -0.97
C PHE A 180 3.93 -12.49 -2.25
N ALA A 181 5.26 -12.49 -2.13
CA ALA A 181 6.16 -12.46 -3.27
C ALA A 181 7.24 -13.53 -3.12
N ALA A 182 7.44 -14.31 -4.18
CA ALA A 182 8.51 -15.30 -4.25
C ALA A 182 8.99 -15.46 -5.68
N ARG A 183 10.21 -15.96 -5.82
CA ARG A 183 10.78 -16.39 -7.09
C ARG A 183 11.18 -17.85 -7.02
N VAL A 184 11.21 -18.53 -8.17
CA VAL A 184 11.82 -19.86 -8.27
C VAL A 184 13.27 -19.75 -7.81
N ASN A 185 13.71 -20.67 -6.95
CA ASN A 185 15.05 -20.67 -6.39
C ASN A 185 16.10 -20.70 -7.52
N PRO A 186 16.88 -19.61 -7.73
CA PRO A 186 17.80 -19.51 -8.86
C PRO A 186 18.88 -20.60 -8.86
N LYS A 187 19.20 -21.16 -7.69
CA LYS A 187 20.21 -22.23 -7.53
C LYS A 187 19.79 -23.55 -8.16
N LEU A 188 18.51 -23.74 -8.46
CA LEU A 188 18.01 -24.95 -9.11
C LEU A 188 18.30 -24.97 -10.62
N GLY A 189 18.74 -23.85 -11.21
CA GLY A 189 19.03 -23.76 -12.64
C GLY A 189 17.81 -23.99 -13.54
N LEU A 190 16.60 -23.91 -12.97
CA LEU A 190 15.35 -24.17 -13.66
C LEU A 190 15.05 -23.03 -14.63
N LYS A 191 14.98 -23.34 -15.93
CA LYS A 191 14.60 -22.39 -16.97
C LYS A 191 13.09 -22.39 -17.13
N PHE A 192 12.40 -21.59 -16.31
CA PHE A 192 11.00 -21.28 -16.50
C PHE A 192 10.86 -19.79 -16.83
N ASP A 193 10.22 -19.49 -17.95
CA ASP A 193 9.70 -18.16 -18.25
C ASP A 193 8.17 -18.16 -18.11
N ASN A 194 7.55 -16.99 -18.26
CA ASN A 194 6.09 -16.88 -18.20
C ASN A 194 5.41 -17.75 -19.26
N PHE A 195 6.07 -18.01 -20.39
CA PHE A 195 5.57 -18.88 -21.45
C PHE A 195 5.60 -20.36 -21.04
N ALA A 196 6.58 -20.80 -20.27
CA ALA A 196 6.65 -22.17 -19.76
C ALA A 196 5.48 -22.47 -18.82
N LEU A 197 5.12 -21.54 -17.93
CA LEU A 197 3.94 -21.65 -17.06
C LEU A 197 2.64 -21.65 -17.87
N GLN A 198 2.51 -20.73 -18.84
CA GLN A 198 1.32 -20.67 -19.71
C GLN A 198 1.11 -21.94 -20.53
N ARG A 199 2.18 -22.55 -21.08
CA ARG A 199 2.10 -23.82 -21.82
C ARG A 199 1.60 -24.96 -20.95
N VAL A 200 2.07 -25.05 -19.71
CA VAL A 200 1.59 -26.08 -18.77
C VAL A 200 0.10 -25.87 -18.46
N SER A 201 -0.31 -24.64 -18.14
CA SER A 201 -1.73 -24.33 -17.86
C SER A 201 -2.66 -24.54 -19.07
N GLY A 202 -2.16 -24.31 -20.29
CA GLY A 202 -2.91 -24.55 -21.52
C GLY A 202 -3.03 -26.03 -21.88
N SER A 203 -1.99 -26.83 -21.58
CA SER A 203 -1.99 -28.28 -21.84
C SER A 203 -2.88 -29.09 -20.88
N SER A 204 -3.11 -28.60 -19.65
CA SER A 204 -3.99 -29.25 -18.67
C SER A 204 -5.50 -29.08 -18.94
N LEU A 205 -5.89 -28.26 -19.93
CA LEU A 205 -7.30 -28.03 -20.31
C LEU A 205 -7.82 -28.97 -21.41
N GLN A 206 -7.03 -29.95 -21.86
CA GLN A 206 -7.44 -30.92 -22.89
C GLN A 206 -8.03 -32.24 -22.36
N TRP A 207 -8.24 -32.39 -21.05
CA TRP A 207 -8.85 -33.61 -20.49
C TRP A 207 -10.32 -33.40 -20.10
N SER A 208 -11.24 -33.52 -21.08
CA SER A 208 -12.58 -34.13 -20.96
C SER A 208 -13.57 -33.71 -22.07
N LEU A 209 -13.22 -33.91 -23.35
CA LEU A 209 -14.20 -33.98 -24.44
C LEU A 209 -13.78 -35.05 -25.45
N GLN A 210 -13.77 -36.31 -25.02
CA GLN A 210 -14.08 -37.49 -25.83
C GLN A 210 -14.78 -38.50 -24.94
#